data_AF-A0A517P214-F1
#
_entry.id   AF-A0A517P214-F1
#
_cell.length_a   1.000
_cell.length_b   1.000
_cell.length_c   1.000
_cell.angle_alpha   90.00
_cell.angle_beta   90.00
_cell.angle_gamma   90.00
#
_symmetry.space_group_name_H-M   'P 1'
#
loop_
_entity.id
_entity.type
_entity.pdbx_description
1 polymer ?
#
loop_
_entity_poly.entity_id
_entity_poly.type
_entity_poly.pdbx_seq_one_letter_code
_entity_poly.pdbx_strand_id
1 'polypeptide(L)'
;MSADLSATNESSTPSLSVEQRRRREKRHWWLSTALVPLLFFCLASGVTAGALLLHYWPVIPPEPDPDPVPTPLDTNFSEIKTQLQQLSFEVSLAQAKQSLRHLESAETGWSTLLDETLHDTAGKQIAGGERLLLHFIALRKLPLPFQSQVTAADLQNQIEGLIKPSSADNVESLTRNMEIAERTGEYALVLFAFHQARVDQLKELRDSARSVPPGEYDLFAKYSMRAAALTNSVNAAAEKAKNETEALLEKELNELKNGRDNEVAMVAHLQLQLARVQKGDSLTSSTEKEAPVPLATRQDYQRESDRIRTDLVAFITPGYAQPKSADQIVHQNTKQPVSYSALQRVGALENSEKGLAILLRIGGSKSATQRNDRPLGSFPRLNSIAELRKPSVRGRVKEAQRLLRDYGPILVEDGLLAP
;
A
#
# COMPACT_ATOMS: atom_id res chain seq x y z
N MET A 1 -57.94 -29.10 -35.68
CA MET A 1 -57.55 -28.44 -36.94
C MET A 1 -57.57 -26.95 -36.66
N SER A 2 -56.42 -26.37 -36.33
CA SER A 2 -56.24 -24.93 -36.11
C SER A 2 -55.04 -24.51 -36.93
N ALA A 3 -55.25 -23.59 -37.86
CA ALA A 3 -54.26 -23.11 -38.79
C ALA A 3 -53.47 -21.95 -38.18
N ASP A 4 -52.15 -22.03 -38.38
CA ASP A 4 -51.15 -21.00 -38.10
C ASP A 4 -51.40 -19.72 -38.89
N LEU A 5 -51.44 -18.58 -38.21
CA LEU A 5 -51.20 -17.26 -38.77
C LEU A 5 -50.49 -16.39 -37.73
N SER A 6 -49.16 -16.35 -37.79
CA SER A 6 -48.37 -15.25 -37.22
C SER A 6 -47.04 -15.10 -37.97
N ALA A 7 -47.14 -14.57 -39.19
CA ALA A 7 -45.98 -14.03 -39.90
C ALA A 7 -45.71 -12.61 -39.36
N THR A 8 -44.76 -12.52 -38.44
CA THR A 8 -44.16 -11.25 -37.98
C THR A 8 -43.20 -10.74 -39.04
N ASN A 9 -43.50 -9.55 -39.59
CA ASN A 9 -42.59 -8.74 -40.41
C ASN A 9 -41.35 -8.36 -39.59
N GLU A 10 -40.22 -9.04 -39.82
CA GLU A 10 -38.90 -8.55 -39.44
C GLU A 10 -38.54 -7.36 -40.33
N SER A 11 -38.64 -6.15 -39.77
CA SER A 11 -38.11 -4.95 -40.40
C SER A 11 -36.57 -5.04 -40.41
N SER A 12 -36.03 -5.48 -41.53
CA SER A 12 -34.59 -5.46 -41.83
C SER A 12 -34.11 -4.00 -41.86
N THR A 13 -33.53 -3.54 -40.76
CA THR A 13 -32.77 -2.29 -40.76
C THR A 13 -31.46 -2.55 -41.51
N PRO A 14 -31.17 -1.80 -42.59
CA PRO A 14 -29.96 -2.02 -43.36
C PRO A 14 -28.75 -1.72 -42.47
N SER A 15 -27.87 -2.72 -42.34
CA SER A 15 -26.60 -2.58 -41.65
C SER A 15 -25.74 -1.57 -42.39
N LEU A 16 -25.65 -0.36 -41.84
CA LEU A 16 -24.77 0.68 -42.36
C LEU A 16 -23.34 0.18 -42.34
N SER A 17 -22.68 0.26 -43.49
CA SER A 17 -21.26 -0.08 -43.62
C SER A 17 -20.40 0.76 -42.66
N VAL A 18 -19.26 0.22 -42.26
CA VAL A 18 -18.28 0.89 -41.38
C VAL A 18 -17.91 2.28 -41.91
N GLU A 19 -17.82 2.42 -43.23
CA GLU A 19 -17.54 3.69 -43.92
C GLU A 19 -18.66 4.73 -43.73
N GLN A 20 -19.92 4.31 -43.73
CA GLN A 20 -21.08 5.18 -43.52
C GLN A 20 -21.21 5.62 -42.05
N ARG A 21 -20.87 4.75 -41.09
CA ARG A 21 -20.80 5.13 -39.66
C ARG A 21 -19.76 6.22 -39.43
N ARG A 22 -18.56 6.05 -40.00
CA ARG A 22 -17.46 7.01 -39.86
C ARG A 22 -17.78 8.38 -40.47
N ARG A 23 -18.50 8.41 -41.60
CA ARG A 23 -18.99 9.67 -42.21
C ARG A 23 -20.08 10.34 -41.38
N ARG A 24 -20.95 9.57 -40.71
CA ARG A 24 -22.01 10.09 -39.84
C ARG A 24 -21.44 10.68 -38.54
N GLU A 25 -20.48 10.02 -37.92
CA GLU A 25 -19.77 10.54 -36.74
C GLU A 25 -19.00 11.83 -37.06
N LYS A 26 -18.34 11.89 -38.23
CA LYS A 26 -17.64 13.10 -38.67
C LYS A 26 -18.59 14.28 -38.90
N ARG A 27 -19.81 14.04 -39.38
CA ARG A 27 -20.86 15.08 -39.53
C ARG A 27 -21.43 15.53 -38.18
N HIS A 28 -21.67 14.60 -37.25
CA HIS A 28 -22.13 14.96 -35.90
C HIS A 28 -21.09 15.78 -35.13
N TRP A 29 -19.81 15.42 -35.25
CA TRP A 29 -18.73 16.18 -34.63
C TRP A 29 -18.61 17.60 -35.20
N TRP A 30 -18.77 17.77 -36.52
CA TRP A 30 -18.73 19.10 -37.16
C TRP A 30 -19.95 19.96 -36.81
N LEU A 31 -21.13 19.34 -36.73
CA LEU A 31 -22.35 20.04 -36.30
C LEU A 31 -22.30 20.45 -34.83
N SER A 32 -21.76 19.62 -33.92
CA SER A 32 -21.66 19.99 -32.50
C SER A 32 -20.59 21.06 -32.26
N THR A 33 -19.43 20.96 -32.91
CA THR A 33 -18.32 21.91 -32.70
C THR A 33 -18.55 23.28 -33.31
N ALA A 34 -19.31 23.40 -34.41
CA ALA A 34 -19.57 24.69 -35.03
C ALA A 34 -20.86 25.36 -34.52
N LEU A 35 -21.91 24.59 -34.24
CA LEU A 35 -23.26 25.14 -33.99
C LEU A 35 -23.45 25.58 -32.53
N VAL A 36 -22.80 24.89 -31.58
CA VAL A 36 -22.82 25.25 -30.15
C VAL A 36 -22.19 26.62 -29.88
N PRO A 37 -20.96 26.95 -30.37
CA PRO A 37 -20.38 28.27 -30.14
C PRO A 37 -21.14 29.39 -30.88
N LEU A 38 -21.75 29.09 -32.03
CA LEU A 38 -22.57 30.06 -32.75
C LEU A 38 -23.84 30.44 -31.97
N LEU A 39 -24.52 29.45 -31.37
CA LEU A 39 -25.68 29.68 -30.50
C LEU A 39 -25.31 30.52 -29.26
N PHE A 40 -24.16 30.22 -28.63
CA PHE A 40 -23.64 31.01 -27.51
C PHE A 40 -23.33 32.45 -27.91
N PHE A 41 -22.74 32.66 -29.09
CA PHE A 41 -22.46 34.00 -29.62
C PHE A 41 -23.75 34.78 -29.87
N CYS A 42 -24.77 34.15 -30.47
CA CYS A 42 -26.08 34.78 -30.69
C CYS A 42 -26.75 35.17 -29.35
N LEU A 43 -26.73 34.29 -28.35
CA LEU A 43 -27.28 34.59 -27.01
C LEU A 43 -26.53 35.75 -26.33
N ALA A 44 -25.20 35.72 -26.35
CA ALA A 44 -24.38 36.78 -25.75
C ALA A 44 -24.61 38.14 -26.44
N SER A 45 -24.73 38.15 -27.77
CA SER A 45 -25.04 39.37 -28.54
C SER A 45 -26.45 39.91 -28.28
N GLY A 46 -27.44 39.03 -28.07
CA GLY A 46 -28.81 39.42 -27.73
C GLY A 46 -28.92 40.06 -26.35
N VAL A 47 -28.24 39.49 -25.35
CA VAL A 47 -28.23 40.02 -23.97
C VAL A 47 -27.54 41.39 -23.91
N THR A 48 -26.43 41.56 -24.62
CA THR A 48 -25.72 42.86 -24.69
C THR A 48 -26.51 43.93 -25.45
N ALA A 49 -27.19 43.57 -26.54
CA ALA A 49 -28.09 44.49 -27.25
C ALA A 49 -29.29 44.92 -26.39
N GLY A 50 -29.88 44.00 -25.61
CA GLY A 50 -30.97 44.30 -24.68
C GLY A 50 -30.54 45.24 -23.54
N ALA A 51 -29.36 45.02 -22.97
CA ALA A 51 -28.79 45.89 -21.94
C ALA A 51 -28.52 47.32 -22.47
N LEU A 52 -28.03 47.45 -23.71
CA LEU A 52 -27.84 48.75 -24.35
C LEU A 52 -29.16 49.46 -24.64
N LEU A 53 -30.21 48.72 -25.06
CA LEU A 53 -31.54 49.27 -25.29
C LEU A 53 -32.18 49.82 -24.01
N LEU A 54 -32.01 49.12 -22.88
CA LEU A 54 -32.47 49.59 -21.57
C LEU A 54 -31.72 50.84 -21.10
N HIS A 55 -30.44 50.97 -21.44
CA HIS A 55 -29.63 52.13 -21.07
C HIS A 55 -29.93 53.40 -21.88
N TYR A 56 -30.54 53.26 -23.06
CA TYR A 56 -30.92 54.37 -23.94
C TYR A 56 -32.32 54.93 -23.70
N TRP A 57 -33.08 54.38 -22.74
CA TRP A 57 -34.36 54.96 -22.37
C TRP A 57 -34.12 56.29 -21.64
N PRO A 58 -34.55 57.44 -22.17
CA PRO A 58 -34.31 58.73 -21.53
C PRO A 58 -35.10 58.79 -20.22
N VAL A 59 -34.38 58.79 -19.10
CA VAL A 59 -34.93 59.16 -17.79
C VAL A 59 -35.20 60.65 -17.84
N ILE A 60 -36.49 61.01 -17.84
CA ILE A 60 -36.95 62.39 -17.72
C ILE A 60 -36.47 62.90 -16.35
N PRO A 61 -35.70 63.99 -16.27
CA PRO A 61 -35.28 64.53 -14.98
C PRO A 61 -36.53 65.05 -14.25
N PRO A 62 -36.80 64.61 -13.01
CA PRO A 62 -37.91 65.15 -12.24
C PRO A 62 -37.64 66.63 -11.91
N GLU A 63 -38.70 67.44 -11.95
CA GLU A 63 -38.69 68.83 -11.49
C GLU A 63 -38.18 68.93 -10.04
N PRO A 64 -37.49 70.02 -9.67
CA PRO A 64 -37.02 70.22 -8.32
C PRO A 64 -38.21 70.54 -7.41
N ASP A 65 -38.68 69.52 -6.68
CA ASP A 65 -39.65 69.71 -5.61
C ASP A 65 -39.02 70.42 -4.40
N PRO A 66 -39.81 71.24 -3.68
CA PRO A 66 -39.34 72.07 -2.57
C PRO A 66 -38.90 71.23 -1.36
N ASP A 67 -38.04 71.83 -0.53
CA ASP A 67 -37.37 71.22 0.61
C ASP A 67 -38.29 70.30 1.44
N PRO A 68 -37.85 69.06 1.74
CA PRO A 68 -38.71 68.07 2.38
C PRO A 68 -38.95 68.41 3.84
N VAL A 69 -40.23 68.61 4.18
CA VAL A 69 -40.74 68.41 5.53
C VAL A 69 -40.64 66.91 5.83
N PRO A 70 -40.02 66.47 6.95
CA PRO A 70 -39.86 65.06 7.26
C PRO A 70 -41.24 64.41 7.46
N THR A 71 -41.68 63.66 6.47
CA THR A 71 -42.90 62.85 6.49
C THR A 71 -42.52 61.37 6.76
N PRO A 72 -43.42 60.57 7.35
CA PRO A 72 -43.11 59.24 7.91
C PRO A 72 -42.98 58.12 6.86
N LEU A 73 -42.36 58.41 5.70
CA LEU A 73 -42.20 57.45 4.59
C LEU A 73 -41.08 56.41 4.82
N ASP A 74 -40.14 56.66 5.72
CA ASP A 74 -38.96 55.80 5.94
C ASP A 74 -39.31 54.42 6.52
N THR A 75 -40.42 54.29 7.27
CA THR A 75 -40.82 53.02 7.88
C THR A 75 -41.26 51.99 6.83
N ASN A 76 -42.03 52.42 5.82
CA ASN A 76 -42.55 51.52 4.78
C ASN A 76 -41.43 50.98 3.87
N PHE A 77 -40.39 51.78 3.60
CA PHE A 77 -39.27 51.33 2.76
C PHE A 77 -38.41 50.27 3.46
N SER A 78 -38.21 50.42 4.77
CA SER A 78 -37.47 49.44 5.58
C SER A 78 -38.18 48.08 5.64
N GLU A 79 -39.52 48.09 5.73
CA GLU A 79 -40.36 46.89 5.74
C GLU A 79 -40.38 46.19 4.38
N ILE A 80 -40.46 46.93 3.28
CA ILE A 80 -40.38 46.35 1.93
C ILE A 80 -39.00 45.70 1.71
N LYS A 81 -37.93 46.32 2.18
CA LYS A 81 -36.56 45.78 2.05
C LYS A 81 -36.37 44.49 2.84
N THR A 82 -36.89 44.41 4.07
CA THR A 82 -36.82 43.18 4.87
C THR A 82 -37.64 42.06 4.24
N GLN A 83 -38.85 42.35 3.75
CA GLN A 83 -39.67 41.37 3.02
C GLN A 83 -38.98 40.84 1.77
N LEU A 84 -38.35 41.71 0.97
CA LEU A 84 -37.60 41.29 -0.22
C LEU A 84 -36.43 40.37 0.13
N GLN A 85 -35.72 40.65 1.23
CA GLN A 85 -34.62 39.81 1.70
C GLN A 85 -35.08 38.48 2.29
N GLN A 86 -36.24 38.44 2.94
CA GLN A 86 -36.85 37.20 3.38
C GLN A 86 -37.21 36.32 2.19
N LEU A 87 -37.83 36.90 1.15
CA LEU A 87 -38.15 36.17 -0.08
C LEU A 87 -36.89 35.68 -0.81
N SER A 88 -35.82 36.49 -0.90
CA SER A 88 -34.57 36.04 -1.53
C SER A 88 -33.90 34.91 -0.75
N PHE A 89 -33.96 34.96 0.58
CA PHE A 89 -33.50 33.87 1.44
C PHE A 89 -34.33 32.60 1.22
N GLU A 90 -35.66 32.69 1.19
CA GLU A 90 -36.54 31.53 0.93
C GLU A 90 -36.26 30.87 -0.42
N VAL A 91 -36.04 31.67 -1.47
CA VAL A 91 -35.66 31.17 -2.81
C VAL A 91 -34.31 30.44 -2.74
N SER A 92 -33.30 31.04 -2.13
CA SER A 92 -31.97 30.44 -2.00
C SER A 92 -32.01 29.14 -1.19
N LEU A 93 -32.78 29.13 -0.11
CA LEU A 93 -33.02 27.95 0.72
C LEU A 93 -33.71 26.83 -0.07
N ALA A 94 -34.71 27.16 -0.88
CA ALA A 94 -35.42 26.20 -1.72
C ALA A 94 -34.48 25.59 -2.78
N GLN A 95 -33.64 26.40 -3.43
CA GLN A 95 -32.64 25.94 -4.39
C GLN A 95 -31.58 25.04 -3.74
N ALA A 96 -31.10 25.40 -2.55
CA ALA A 96 -30.16 24.58 -1.79
C ALA A 96 -30.76 23.21 -1.42
N LYS A 97 -32.01 23.19 -0.94
CA LYS A 97 -32.76 21.96 -0.64
C LYS A 97 -32.97 21.09 -1.88
N GLN A 98 -33.28 21.69 -3.03
CA GLN A 98 -33.44 20.95 -4.28
C GLN A 98 -32.12 20.30 -4.71
N SER A 99 -31.02 21.05 -4.65
CA SER A 99 -29.67 20.55 -4.99
C SER A 99 -29.27 19.39 -4.06
N LEU A 100 -29.63 19.48 -2.78
CA LEU A 100 -29.38 18.42 -1.81
C LEU A 100 -30.15 17.14 -2.11
N ARG A 101 -31.43 17.24 -2.49
CA ARG A 101 -32.22 16.06 -2.93
C ARG A 101 -31.61 15.37 -4.15
N HIS A 102 -31.06 16.14 -5.09
CA HIS A 102 -30.35 15.58 -6.24
C HIS A 102 -29.09 14.82 -5.81
N LEU A 103 -28.31 15.40 -4.89
CA LEU A 103 -27.15 14.74 -4.31
C LEU A 103 -27.52 13.42 -3.61
N GLU A 104 -28.52 13.44 -2.72
CA GLU A 104 -29.00 12.23 -2.02
C GLU A 104 -29.41 11.12 -2.99
N SER A 105 -30.13 11.50 -4.06
CA SER A 105 -30.55 10.57 -5.10
C SER A 105 -29.34 9.96 -5.83
N ALA A 106 -28.30 10.76 -6.12
CA ALA A 106 -27.09 10.27 -6.77
C ALA A 106 -26.22 9.40 -5.85
N GLU A 107 -26.10 9.74 -4.55
CA GLU A 107 -25.42 8.90 -3.55
C GLU A 107 -26.11 7.55 -3.38
N THR A 108 -27.45 7.55 -3.30
CA THR A 108 -28.27 6.34 -3.24
C THR A 108 -28.10 5.52 -4.52
N GLY A 109 -28.23 6.15 -5.69
CA GLY A 109 -28.04 5.49 -6.98
C GLY A 109 -26.66 4.86 -7.14
N TRP A 110 -25.61 5.54 -6.66
CA TRP A 110 -24.26 4.99 -6.62
C TRP A 110 -24.15 3.76 -5.72
N SER A 111 -24.65 3.85 -4.48
CA SER A 111 -24.55 2.74 -3.53
C SER A 111 -25.32 1.51 -3.99
N THR A 112 -26.55 1.69 -4.50
CA THR A 112 -27.35 0.60 -5.08
C THR A 112 -26.68 -0.04 -6.28
N LEU A 113 -26.25 0.76 -7.27
CA LEU A 113 -25.61 0.21 -8.48
C LEU A 113 -24.29 -0.49 -8.16
N LEU A 114 -23.52 0.04 -7.20
CA LEU A 114 -22.30 -0.59 -6.73
C LEU A 114 -22.59 -1.96 -6.11
N ASP A 115 -23.59 -2.04 -5.22
CA ASP A 115 -23.98 -3.28 -4.57
C ASP A 115 -24.46 -4.33 -5.58
N GLU A 116 -25.31 -3.94 -6.53
CA GLU A 116 -25.72 -4.81 -7.64
C GLU A 116 -24.51 -5.33 -8.41
N THR A 117 -23.56 -4.45 -8.74
CA THR A 117 -22.34 -4.81 -9.47
C THR A 117 -21.43 -5.75 -8.70
N LEU A 118 -21.48 -5.78 -7.38
CA LEU A 118 -20.67 -6.71 -6.60
C LEU A 118 -21.26 -8.13 -6.59
N HIS A 119 -22.57 -8.27 -6.83
CA HIS A 119 -23.29 -9.52 -6.62
C HIS A 119 -23.83 -10.16 -7.90
N ASP A 120 -24.00 -9.39 -8.98
CA ASP A 120 -24.62 -9.87 -10.21
C ASP A 120 -23.63 -10.43 -11.25
N THR A 121 -24.18 -10.83 -12.40
CA THR A 121 -23.41 -11.39 -13.52
C THR A 121 -22.53 -10.35 -14.21
N ALA A 122 -22.95 -9.08 -14.26
CA ALA A 122 -22.13 -8.00 -14.82
C ALA A 122 -20.86 -7.82 -13.97
N GLY A 123 -20.99 -7.86 -12.65
CA GLY A 123 -19.88 -7.90 -11.71
C GLY A 123 -18.86 -9.00 -12.00
N LYS A 124 -19.35 -10.22 -12.23
CA LYS A 124 -18.51 -11.38 -12.58
C LYS A 124 -17.76 -11.17 -13.90
N GLN A 125 -18.42 -10.59 -14.90
CA GLN A 125 -17.79 -10.27 -16.19
C GLN A 125 -16.73 -9.17 -16.05
N ILE A 126 -17.02 -8.13 -15.27
CA ILE A 126 -16.06 -7.06 -14.94
C ILE A 126 -14.83 -7.64 -14.24
N ALA A 127 -15.04 -8.52 -13.26
CA ALA A 127 -13.97 -9.21 -12.56
C ALA A 127 -13.17 -10.14 -13.48
N GLY A 128 -13.81 -10.69 -14.52
CA GLY A 128 -13.17 -11.56 -15.53
C GLY A 128 -12.18 -10.83 -16.43
N GLY A 129 -12.42 -9.57 -16.77
CA GLY A 129 -11.54 -8.78 -17.63
C GLY A 129 -10.55 -7.92 -16.85
N GLU A 130 -9.24 -8.13 -17.02
CA GLU A 130 -8.20 -7.36 -16.32
C GLU A 130 -8.38 -5.83 -16.45
N ARG A 131 -8.65 -5.36 -17.67
CA ARG A 131 -8.87 -3.95 -17.96
C ARG A 131 -10.14 -3.41 -17.29
N LEU A 132 -11.22 -4.19 -17.29
CA LEU A 132 -12.50 -3.80 -16.69
C LEU A 132 -12.39 -3.77 -15.16
N LEU A 133 -11.72 -4.76 -14.57
CA LEU A 133 -11.44 -4.83 -13.14
C LEU A 133 -10.58 -3.64 -12.67
N LEU A 134 -9.52 -3.30 -13.40
CA LEU A 134 -8.68 -2.14 -13.07
C LEU A 134 -9.48 -0.83 -13.14
N HIS A 135 -10.32 -0.66 -14.16
CA HIS A 135 -11.19 0.52 -14.26
C HIS A 135 -12.18 0.57 -13.10
N PHE A 136 -12.83 -0.55 -12.75
CA PHE A 136 -13.75 -0.62 -11.61
C PHE A 136 -13.05 -0.26 -10.28
N ILE A 137 -11.84 -0.77 -10.04
CA ILE A 137 -11.05 -0.42 -8.85
C ILE A 137 -10.69 1.07 -8.83
N ALA A 138 -10.29 1.64 -9.98
CA ALA A 138 -9.96 3.06 -10.10
C ALA A 138 -11.19 3.94 -9.82
N LEU A 139 -12.35 3.60 -10.39
CA LEU A 139 -13.61 4.33 -10.17
C LEU A 139 -14.03 4.33 -8.69
N ARG A 140 -13.79 3.22 -7.97
CA ARG A 140 -14.08 3.14 -6.52
C ARG A 140 -13.14 4.01 -5.67
N LYS A 141 -11.88 4.12 -6.07
CA LYS A 141 -10.84 4.86 -5.35
C LYS A 141 -10.72 6.34 -5.73
N LEU A 142 -11.55 6.82 -6.65
CA LEU A 142 -11.50 8.19 -7.13
C LEU A 142 -11.84 9.16 -5.97
N PRO A 143 -10.95 10.10 -5.64
CA PRO A 143 -11.17 11.00 -4.51
C PRO A 143 -12.32 11.96 -4.80
N LEU A 144 -13.02 12.38 -3.75
CA LEU A 144 -14.02 13.44 -3.85
C LEU A 144 -13.32 14.75 -4.30
N PRO A 145 -14.05 15.66 -4.97
CA PRO A 145 -13.49 16.92 -5.49
C PRO A 145 -13.00 17.86 -4.38
N PHE A 146 -13.36 17.61 -3.12
CA PHE A 146 -13.01 18.43 -1.96
C PHE A 146 -12.23 17.61 -0.92
N GLN A 147 -11.32 18.28 -0.20
CA GLN A 147 -10.46 17.64 0.81
C GLN A 147 -11.25 17.15 2.04
N SER A 148 -12.42 17.73 2.32
CA SER A 148 -13.33 17.31 3.37
C SER A 148 -14.38 16.32 2.86
N GLN A 149 -14.50 15.17 3.52
CA GLN A 149 -15.56 14.18 3.28
C GLN A 149 -16.90 14.70 3.83
N VAL A 150 -17.48 15.71 3.18
CA VAL A 150 -18.79 16.25 3.54
C VAL A 150 -19.85 15.43 2.81
N THR A 151 -20.80 14.88 3.55
CA THR A 151 -21.89 14.05 3.03
C THR A 151 -23.15 14.88 2.79
N ALA A 152 -24.13 14.33 2.04
CA ALA A 152 -25.44 14.96 1.91
C ALA A 152 -26.10 15.25 3.27
N ALA A 153 -25.96 14.34 4.25
CA ALA A 153 -26.49 14.51 5.60
C ALA A 153 -25.86 15.69 6.35
N ASP A 154 -24.55 15.93 6.17
CA ASP A 154 -23.87 17.07 6.78
C ASP A 154 -24.39 18.41 6.22
N LEU A 155 -24.57 18.49 4.91
CA LEU A 155 -25.15 19.66 4.24
C LEU A 155 -26.62 19.86 4.66
N GLN A 156 -27.36 18.77 4.88
CA GLN A 156 -28.75 18.84 5.31
C GLN A 156 -28.85 19.45 6.71
N ASN A 157 -28.01 19.00 7.64
CA ASN A 157 -27.90 19.57 8.99
C ASN A 157 -27.56 21.06 8.95
N GLN A 158 -26.69 21.47 8.02
CA GLN A 158 -26.34 22.88 7.82
C GLN A 158 -27.54 23.70 7.35
N ILE A 159 -28.30 23.22 6.35
CA ILE A 159 -29.52 23.87 5.85
C ILE A 159 -30.61 23.92 6.93
N GLU A 160 -30.83 22.85 7.68
CA GLU A 160 -31.81 22.81 8.77
C GLU A 160 -31.46 23.77 9.90
N GLY A 161 -30.16 23.98 10.16
CA GLY A 161 -29.68 24.98 11.10
C GLY A 161 -30.09 26.41 10.75
N LEU A 162 -30.24 26.73 9.45
CA LEU A 162 -30.63 28.07 8.97
C LEU A 162 -32.13 28.37 9.19
N ILE A 163 -32.95 27.34 9.41
CA ILE A 163 -34.42 27.46 9.54
C ILE A 163 -34.82 27.87 10.98
N LYS A 164 -33.89 27.87 11.93
CA LYS A 164 -34.20 28.18 13.34
C LYS A 164 -34.66 29.64 13.51
N PRO A 165 -35.72 29.88 14.34
CA PRO A 165 -36.50 31.11 14.36
C PRO A 165 -35.75 32.38 14.81
N SER A 166 -34.57 32.25 15.41
CA SER A 166 -33.75 33.39 15.86
C SER A 166 -32.98 34.11 14.73
N SER A 167 -33.21 33.76 13.47
CA SER A 167 -32.44 34.24 12.30
C SER A 167 -33.15 35.27 11.43
N ALA A 168 -34.45 35.47 11.63
CA ALA A 168 -35.32 36.26 10.76
C ALA A 168 -35.45 37.75 11.15
N ASP A 169 -34.94 38.15 12.32
CA ASP A 169 -35.20 39.49 12.89
C ASP A 169 -34.14 40.54 12.51
N ASN A 170 -33.03 40.14 11.87
CA ASN A 170 -31.98 41.06 11.44
C ASN A 170 -31.61 40.87 9.95
N VAL A 171 -31.59 41.96 9.21
CA VAL A 171 -31.16 42.03 7.79
C VAL A 171 -29.77 41.40 7.59
N GLU A 172 -28.85 41.62 8.52
CA GLU A 172 -27.49 41.09 8.44
C GLU A 172 -27.45 39.56 8.63
N SER A 173 -28.29 39.00 9.52
CA SER A 173 -28.39 37.55 9.69
C SER A 173 -29.06 36.88 8.50
N LEU A 174 -30.09 37.50 7.90
CA LEU A 174 -30.69 37.02 6.65
C LEU A 174 -29.68 36.98 5.50
N THR A 175 -28.89 38.05 5.35
CA THR A 175 -27.86 38.12 4.31
C THR A 175 -26.79 37.04 4.49
N ARG A 176 -26.29 36.85 5.72
CA ARG A 176 -25.33 35.78 6.03
C ARG A 176 -25.92 34.39 5.79
N ASN A 177 -27.17 34.16 6.18
CA ASN A 177 -27.82 32.87 6.00
C ASN A 177 -28.10 32.55 4.53
N MET A 178 -28.43 33.56 3.74
CA MET A 178 -28.56 33.45 2.28
C MET A 178 -27.23 33.01 1.66
N GLU A 179 -26.11 33.65 2.02
CA GLU A 179 -24.78 33.27 1.53
C GLU A 179 -24.41 31.82 1.93
N ILE A 180 -24.76 31.40 3.14
CA ILE A 180 -24.55 30.00 3.57
C ILE A 180 -25.42 29.05 2.74
N ALA A 181 -26.70 29.38 2.51
CA ALA A 181 -27.61 28.57 1.70
C ALA A 181 -27.11 28.42 0.26
N GLU A 182 -26.71 29.53 -0.37
CA GLU A 182 -26.15 29.54 -1.73
C GLU A 182 -24.89 28.68 -1.83
N ARG A 183 -23.90 28.90 -0.95
CA ARG A 183 -22.67 28.08 -0.92
C ARG A 183 -22.96 26.59 -0.70
N THR A 184 -23.92 26.28 0.17
CA THR A 184 -24.33 24.90 0.42
C THR A 184 -24.97 24.28 -0.82
N GLY A 185 -25.80 25.04 -1.53
CA GLY A 185 -26.40 24.61 -2.80
C GLY A 185 -25.36 24.37 -3.89
N GLU A 186 -24.43 25.30 -4.09
CA GLU A 186 -23.32 25.15 -5.05
C GLU A 186 -22.48 23.91 -4.75
N TYR A 187 -22.13 23.72 -3.48
CA TYR A 187 -21.36 22.56 -3.05
C TYR A 187 -22.12 21.24 -3.30
N ALA A 188 -23.42 21.21 -2.99
CA ALA A 188 -24.28 20.07 -3.28
C ALA A 188 -24.35 19.76 -4.79
N LEU A 189 -24.40 20.78 -5.65
CA LEU A 189 -24.40 20.61 -7.11
C LEU A 189 -23.10 20.00 -7.63
N VAL A 190 -21.94 20.44 -7.13
CA VAL A 190 -20.65 19.88 -7.54
C VAL A 190 -20.54 18.41 -7.13
N LEU A 191 -20.93 18.09 -5.90
CA LEU A 191 -20.96 16.70 -5.43
C LEU A 191 -21.96 15.86 -6.23
N PHE A 192 -23.15 16.40 -6.51
CA PHE A 192 -24.15 15.71 -7.34
C PHE A 192 -23.56 15.36 -8.71
N ALA A 193 -22.97 16.32 -9.41
CA ALA A 193 -22.36 16.09 -10.72
C ALA A 193 -21.26 15.02 -10.66
N PHE A 194 -20.46 15.02 -9.60
CA PHE A 194 -19.44 14.00 -9.37
C PHE A 194 -20.03 12.60 -9.15
N HIS A 195 -21.01 12.47 -8.25
CA HIS A 195 -21.66 11.19 -7.98
C HIS A 195 -22.42 10.67 -9.21
N GLN A 196 -23.10 11.56 -9.94
CA GLN A 196 -23.78 11.23 -11.17
C GLN A 196 -22.81 10.72 -12.24
N ALA A 197 -21.66 11.39 -12.42
CA ALA A 197 -20.64 10.93 -13.35
C ALA A 197 -20.10 9.53 -12.97
N ARG A 198 -19.95 9.24 -11.67
CA ARG A 198 -19.56 7.89 -11.21
C ARG A 198 -20.61 6.84 -11.52
N VAL A 199 -21.89 7.15 -11.29
CA VAL A 199 -23.00 6.28 -11.64
C VAL A 199 -22.99 5.98 -13.14
N ASP A 200 -22.82 6.99 -13.98
CA ASP A 200 -22.83 6.84 -15.43
C ASP A 200 -21.62 6.04 -15.93
N GLN A 201 -20.43 6.27 -15.39
CA GLN A 201 -19.24 5.46 -15.68
C GLN A 201 -19.41 4.00 -15.25
N LEU A 202 -20.05 3.74 -14.10
CA LEU A 202 -20.32 2.37 -13.67
C LEU A 202 -21.34 1.67 -14.58
N LYS A 203 -22.36 2.38 -15.08
CA LYS A 203 -23.29 1.86 -16.08
C LYS A 203 -22.58 1.51 -17.38
N GLU A 204 -21.76 2.43 -17.90
CA GLU A 204 -20.97 2.20 -19.13
C GLU A 204 -20.05 0.98 -18.99
N LEU A 205 -19.43 0.82 -17.82
CA LEU A 205 -18.57 -0.32 -17.52
C LEU A 205 -19.34 -1.64 -17.42
N ARG A 206 -20.54 -1.63 -16.81
CA ARG A 206 -21.45 -2.79 -16.78
C ARG A 206 -21.92 -3.17 -18.19
N ASP A 207 -22.27 -2.19 -19.02
CA ASP A 207 -22.70 -2.43 -20.40
C ASP A 207 -21.55 -2.97 -21.27
N SER A 208 -20.34 -2.44 -21.07
CA SER A 208 -19.12 -2.96 -21.71
C SER A 208 -18.88 -4.41 -21.32
N ALA A 209 -19.05 -4.77 -20.05
CA ALA A 209 -18.86 -6.13 -19.57
C ALA A 209 -19.87 -7.13 -20.18
N ARG A 210 -21.12 -6.70 -20.42
CA ARG A 210 -22.14 -7.52 -21.09
C ARG A 210 -21.79 -7.86 -22.54
N SER A 211 -20.99 -7.01 -23.20
CA SER A 211 -20.53 -7.25 -24.58
C SER A 211 -19.36 -8.21 -24.68
N VAL A 212 -18.70 -8.53 -23.56
CA VAL A 212 -17.60 -9.50 -23.51
C VAL A 212 -18.20 -10.91 -23.48
N PRO A 213 -17.91 -11.77 -24.46
CA PRO A 213 -18.45 -13.12 -24.47
C PRO A 213 -17.96 -13.90 -23.24
N PRO A 214 -18.79 -14.80 -22.68
CA PRO A 214 -18.44 -15.67 -21.55
C PRO A 214 -17.24 -16.60 -21.82
N GLY A 215 -16.57 -16.51 -22.96
CA GLY A 215 -15.35 -17.28 -23.26
C GLY A 215 -14.08 -16.75 -22.57
N GLU A 216 -14.06 -15.49 -22.11
CA GLU A 216 -12.91 -14.89 -21.40
C GLU A 216 -12.96 -15.11 -19.87
N TYR A 217 -13.55 -16.20 -19.37
CA TYR A 217 -13.46 -16.59 -17.95
C TYR A 217 -12.07 -17.12 -17.52
N ASP A 218 -11.01 -16.55 -18.07
CA ASP A 218 -9.64 -16.87 -17.75
C ASP A 218 -9.31 -16.47 -16.29
N LEU A 219 -10.06 -15.53 -15.69
CA LEU A 219 -9.77 -15.03 -14.35
C LEU A 219 -10.33 -15.89 -13.21
N PHE A 220 -11.50 -16.54 -13.36
CA PHE A 220 -11.96 -17.53 -12.36
C PHE A 220 -11.06 -18.76 -12.38
N ALA A 221 -10.65 -19.22 -13.58
CA ALA A 221 -9.66 -20.27 -13.72
C ALA A 221 -8.32 -19.86 -13.09
N LYS A 222 -7.80 -18.65 -13.38
CA LYS A 222 -6.57 -18.14 -12.76
C LYS A 222 -6.67 -17.93 -11.25
N TYR A 223 -7.81 -17.47 -10.74
CA TYR A 223 -8.03 -17.29 -9.31
C TYR A 223 -8.14 -18.63 -8.58
N SER A 224 -8.87 -19.60 -9.16
CA SER A 224 -8.94 -20.98 -8.68
C SER A 224 -7.57 -21.65 -8.68
N MET A 225 -6.81 -21.52 -9.78
CA MET A 225 -5.43 -22.02 -9.86
C MET A 225 -4.51 -21.35 -8.84
N ARG A 226 -4.64 -20.04 -8.61
CA ARG A 226 -3.84 -19.32 -7.60
C ARG A 226 -4.22 -19.71 -6.18
N ALA A 227 -5.50 -19.90 -5.90
CA ALA A 227 -5.97 -20.39 -4.60
C ALA A 227 -5.47 -21.80 -4.32
N ALA A 228 -5.55 -22.71 -5.30
CA ALA A 228 -5.01 -24.06 -5.21
C ALA A 228 -3.48 -24.06 -5.02
N ALA A 229 -2.76 -23.21 -5.76
CA ALA A 229 -1.30 -23.06 -5.61
C ALA A 229 -0.90 -22.53 -4.22
N LEU A 230 -1.67 -21.58 -3.67
CA LEU A 230 -1.44 -21.06 -2.32
C LEU A 230 -1.66 -22.14 -1.27
N THR A 231 -2.77 -22.88 -1.34
CA THR A 231 -3.06 -24.00 -0.44
C THR A 231 -1.96 -25.06 -0.50
N ASN A 232 -1.50 -25.43 -1.70
CA ASN A 232 -0.40 -26.36 -1.88
C ASN A 232 0.92 -25.84 -1.26
N SER A 233 1.20 -24.54 -1.41
CA SER A 233 2.41 -23.93 -0.82
C SER A 233 2.36 -23.90 0.71
N VAL A 234 1.19 -23.64 1.30
CA VAL A 234 0.99 -23.65 2.76
C VAL A 234 1.12 -25.06 3.31
N ASN A 235 0.51 -26.04 2.65
CA ASN A 235 0.63 -27.45 3.03
C ASN A 235 2.10 -27.93 2.91
N ALA A 236 2.80 -27.56 1.83
CA ALA A 236 4.22 -27.87 1.67
C ALA A 236 5.09 -27.21 2.75
N ALA A 237 4.79 -25.97 3.13
CA ALA A 237 5.49 -25.28 4.21
C ALA A 237 5.19 -25.93 5.58
N ALA A 238 3.95 -26.37 5.82
CA ALA A 238 3.55 -27.07 7.03
C ALA A 238 4.25 -28.44 7.16
N GLU A 239 4.28 -29.23 6.09
CA GLU A 239 5.01 -30.51 6.05
C GLU A 239 6.52 -30.30 6.24
N LYS A 240 7.09 -29.25 5.63
CA LYS A 240 8.49 -28.92 5.84
C LYS A 240 8.77 -28.55 7.30
N ALA A 241 7.93 -27.72 7.91
CA ALA A 241 8.06 -27.34 9.31
C ALA A 241 7.93 -28.56 10.23
N LYS A 242 6.99 -29.47 9.95
CA LYS A 242 6.84 -30.74 10.67
C LYS A 242 8.11 -31.59 10.58
N ASN A 243 8.65 -31.81 9.38
CA ASN A 243 9.87 -32.58 9.18
C ASN A 243 11.09 -31.92 9.86
N GLU A 244 11.19 -30.59 9.83
CA GLU A 244 12.25 -29.85 10.54
C GLU A 244 12.12 -30.02 12.06
N THR A 245 10.89 -30.00 12.62
CA THR A 245 10.67 -30.26 14.06
C THR A 245 10.95 -31.70 14.46
N GLU A 246 10.56 -32.69 13.65
CA GLU A 246 10.85 -34.10 13.91
C GLU A 246 12.37 -34.35 13.90
N ALA A 247 13.10 -33.76 12.94
CA ALA A 247 14.56 -33.85 12.89
C ALA A 247 15.25 -33.19 14.10
N LEU A 248 14.72 -32.07 14.61
CA LEU A 248 15.22 -31.43 15.83
C LEU A 248 14.98 -32.30 17.06
N LEU A 249 13.78 -32.86 17.21
CA LEU A 249 13.44 -33.76 18.31
C LEU A 249 14.29 -35.04 18.28
N GLU A 250 14.51 -35.61 17.09
CA GLU A 250 15.38 -36.78 16.93
C GLU A 250 16.83 -36.46 17.30
N LYS A 251 17.32 -35.27 16.93
CA LYS A 251 18.63 -34.79 17.33
C LYS A 251 18.75 -34.63 18.85
N GLU A 252 17.78 -33.97 19.49
CA GLU A 252 17.75 -33.81 20.95
C GLU A 252 17.68 -35.16 21.67
N LEU A 253 16.90 -36.11 21.16
CA LEU A 253 16.79 -37.45 21.72
C LEU A 253 18.13 -38.20 21.63
N ASN A 254 18.85 -38.07 20.52
CA ASN A 254 20.18 -38.65 20.36
C ASN A 254 21.23 -37.97 21.27
N GLU A 255 21.17 -36.65 21.44
CA GLU A 255 22.03 -35.93 22.38
C GLU A 255 21.78 -36.38 23.83
N LEU A 256 20.52 -36.54 24.24
CA LEU A 256 20.15 -37.05 25.57
C LEU A 256 20.58 -38.50 25.78
N LYS A 257 20.45 -39.36 24.78
CA LYS A 257 20.95 -40.75 24.84
C LYS A 257 22.47 -40.78 25.04
N ASN A 258 23.21 -40.03 24.22
CA ASN A 258 24.66 -39.95 24.34
C ASN A 258 25.09 -39.36 25.69
N GLY A 259 24.37 -38.35 26.21
CA GLY A 259 24.58 -37.80 27.54
C GLY A 259 24.40 -38.85 28.64
N ARG A 260 23.30 -39.62 28.59
CA ARG A 260 23.04 -40.71 29.51
C ARG A 260 24.12 -41.79 29.46
N ASP A 261 24.54 -42.19 28.27
CA ASP A 261 25.58 -43.22 28.11
C ASP A 261 26.93 -42.75 28.66
N ASN A 262 27.26 -41.47 28.48
CA ASN A 262 28.45 -40.85 29.08
C ASN A 262 28.36 -40.80 30.62
N GLU A 263 27.21 -40.43 31.18
CA GLU A 263 26.98 -40.44 32.63
C GLU A 263 27.12 -41.86 33.21
N VAL A 264 26.55 -42.86 32.54
CA VAL A 264 26.69 -44.28 32.94
C VAL A 264 28.15 -44.71 32.90
N ALA A 265 28.90 -44.34 31.86
CA ALA A 265 30.33 -44.63 31.76
C ALA A 265 31.14 -43.92 32.87
N MET A 266 30.80 -42.68 33.20
CA MET A 266 31.45 -41.91 34.26
C MET A 266 31.16 -42.51 35.65
N VAL A 267 29.92 -42.93 35.91
CA VAL A 267 29.57 -43.65 37.15
C VAL A 267 30.33 -44.97 37.25
N ALA A 268 30.42 -45.74 36.17
CA ALA A 268 31.19 -46.98 36.14
C ALA A 268 32.70 -46.74 36.39
N HIS A 269 33.25 -45.66 35.82
CA HIS A 269 34.63 -45.25 36.05
C HIS A 269 34.88 -44.82 37.50
N LEU A 270 33.98 -44.02 38.09
CA LEU A 270 34.05 -43.60 39.49
C LEU A 270 33.93 -44.79 40.45
N GLN A 271 33.06 -45.76 40.15
CA GLN A 271 32.97 -47.01 40.93
C GLN A 271 34.27 -47.81 40.87
N LEU A 272 34.91 -47.89 39.70
CA LEU A 272 36.24 -48.49 39.53
C LEU A 272 37.32 -47.75 40.33
N GLN A 273 37.31 -46.42 40.34
CA GLN A 273 38.22 -45.61 41.13
C GLN A 273 37.99 -45.80 42.65
N LEU A 274 36.74 -45.82 43.11
CA LEU A 274 36.38 -46.13 44.49
C LEU A 274 36.87 -47.51 44.91
N ALA A 275 36.70 -48.53 44.06
CA ALA A 275 37.19 -49.88 44.34
C ALA A 275 38.73 -49.95 44.41
N ARG A 276 39.46 -49.10 43.65
CA ARG A 276 40.92 -48.98 43.72
C ARG A 276 41.38 -48.24 44.99
N VAL A 277 40.69 -47.16 45.36
CA VAL A 277 40.97 -46.42 46.60
C VAL A 277 40.70 -47.28 47.84
N GLN A 278 39.62 -48.08 47.85
CA GLN A 278 39.33 -49.04 48.93
C GLN A 278 40.38 -50.16 49.04
N LYS A 279 41.13 -50.44 47.97
CA LYS A 279 42.24 -51.41 47.95
C LYS A 279 43.60 -50.82 48.33
N GLY A 280 43.69 -49.51 48.58
CA GLY A 280 44.88 -48.87 49.18
C GLY A 280 45.90 -48.27 48.19
N ASP A 281 45.57 -48.09 46.91
CA ASP A 281 46.48 -47.46 45.94
C ASP A 281 46.40 -45.93 45.98
N SER A 282 47.55 -45.23 46.01
CA SER A 282 47.63 -43.75 46.08
C SER A 282 47.41 -43.08 44.72
N LEU A 283 46.46 -42.14 44.66
CA LEU A 283 46.18 -41.30 43.48
C LEU A 283 47.26 -40.21 43.31
N THR A 284 48.19 -40.39 42.38
CA THR A 284 49.09 -39.32 41.93
C THR A 284 48.60 -38.70 40.63
N SER A 285 48.21 -37.43 40.75
CA SER A 285 48.24 -36.35 39.75
C SER A 285 47.91 -36.68 38.29
N SER A 286 46.72 -36.26 37.86
CA SER A 286 46.50 -35.74 36.51
C SER A 286 45.53 -34.56 36.58
N THR A 287 46.08 -33.37 36.43
CA THR A 287 45.39 -32.09 36.25
C THR A 287 44.60 -32.14 34.94
N GLU A 288 43.28 -32.36 35.00
CA GLU A 288 42.39 -32.16 33.86
C GLU A 288 42.04 -30.68 33.74
N LYS A 289 42.64 -30.02 32.75
CA LYS A 289 42.11 -28.79 32.16
C LYS A 289 40.72 -29.09 31.62
N GLU A 290 39.77 -28.20 31.87
CA GLU A 290 38.45 -28.16 31.23
C GLU A 290 38.57 -28.45 29.73
N ALA A 291 37.88 -29.49 29.27
CA ALA A 291 37.81 -29.86 27.88
C ALA A 291 37.09 -28.77 27.07
N PRO A 292 37.65 -28.27 25.96
CA PRO A 292 36.87 -27.48 25.01
C PRO A 292 35.93 -28.40 24.23
N VAL A 293 34.71 -27.92 23.99
CA VAL A 293 33.70 -28.40 23.03
C VAL A 293 34.37 -29.01 21.78
N PRO A 294 33.90 -30.15 21.24
CA PRO A 294 34.63 -30.91 20.21
C PRO A 294 35.03 -30.02 19.03
N LEU A 295 36.34 -29.82 18.88
CA LEU A 295 36.95 -29.19 17.71
C LEU A 295 36.56 -30.01 16.48
N ALA A 296 36.05 -29.35 15.44
CA ALA A 296 35.82 -30.00 14.15
C ALA A 296 37.10 -30.71 13.69
N THR A 297 36.98 -31.93 13.14
CA THR A 297 38.18 -32.71 12.81
C THR A 297 38.91 -32.09 11.62
N ARG A 298 40.24 -32.28 11.51
CA ARG A 298 41.00 -31.84 10.32
C ARG A 298 40.46 -32.45 9.01
N GLN A 299 39.80 -33.60 9.08
CA GLN A 299 39.17 -34.23 7.92
C GLN A 299 37.88 -33.49 7.48
N ASP A 300 37.12 -32.94 8.42
CA ASP A 300 35.96 -32.08 8.11
C ASP A 300 36.41 -30.75 7.50
N TYR A 301 37.49 -30.18 8.06
CA TYR A 301 38.12 -28.98 7.52
C TYR A 301 38.59 -29.15 6.06
N GLN A 302 39.20 -30.28 5.72
CA GLN A 302 39.60 -30.58 4.34
C GLN A 302 38.38 -30.67 3.40
N ARG A 303 37.29 -31.29 3.84
CA ARG A 303 36.05 -31.41 3.05
C ARG A 303 35.38 -30.05 2.80
N GLU A 304 35.45 -29.14 3.75
CA GLU A 304 34.84 -27.80 3.65
C GLU A 304 35.81 -26.74 3.10
N SER A 305 37.03 -27.11 2.70
CA SER A 305 38.09 -26.18 2.28
C SER A 305 37.71 -25.27 1.11
N ASP A 306 36.97 -25.77 0.12
CA ASP A 306 36.48 -24.96 -1.00
C ASP A 306 35.48 -23.90 -0.56
N ARG A 307 34.60 -24.24 0.40
CA ARG A 307 33.63 -23.30 0.98
C ARG A 307 34.33 -22.26 1.84
N ILE A 308 35.31 -22.66 2.65
CA ILE A 308 36.15 -21.75 3.41
C ILE A 308 36.83 -20.72 2.50
N ARG A 309 37.43 -21.18 1.38
CA ARG A 309 38.08 -20.30 0.40
C ARG A 309 37.13 -19.39 -0.37
N THR A 310 35.84 -19.73 -0.44
CA THR A 310 34.84 -19.00 -1.20
C THR A 310 34.05 -18.01 -0.34
N ASP A 311 33.64 -18.45 0.85
CA ASP A 311 32.72 -17.72 1.74
C ASP A 311 33.46 -16.88 2.79
N LEU A 312 34.71 -17.25 3.13
CA LEU A 312 35.51 -16.52 4.12
C LEU A 312 36.56 -15.60 3.51
N VAL A 313 36.53 -15.34 2.20
CA VAL A 313 37.47 -14.46 1.48
C VAL A 313 37.65 -13.11 2.20
N ALA A 314 36.55 -12.52 2.67
CA ALA A 314 36.53 -11.24 3.38
C ALA A 314 37.26 -11.26 4.73
N PHE A 315 37.58 -12.43 5.28
CA PHE A 315 38.24 -12.62 6.56
C PHE A 315 39.66 -13.16 6.42
N ILE A 316 39.86 -14.13 5.52
CA ILE A 316 41.16 -14.81 5.36
C ILE A 316 42.15 -14.01 4.50
N THR A 317 41.67 -13.12 3.64
CA THR A 317 42.56 -12.31 2.80
C THR A 317 43.29 -11.25 3.65
N PRO A 318 44.63 -11.10 3.51
CA PRO A 318 45.34 -10.05 4.22
C PRO A 318 44.84 -8.64 3.83
N GLY A 319 44.52 -7.83 4.83
CA GLY A 319 44.07 -6.45 4.65
C GLY A 319 44.43 -5.59 5.87
N TYR A 320 44.24 -4.28 5.75
CA TYR A 320 44.59 -3.32 6.81
C TYR A 320 43.49 -3.19 7.88
N ALA A 321 42.24 -3.47 7.54
CA ALA A 321 41.11 -3.32 8.46
C ALA A 321 41.07 -4.43 9.53
N GLN A 322 40.94 -4.08 10.81
CA GLN A 322 40.76 -5.02 11.92
C GLN A 322 39.60 -4.59 12.83
N PRO A 323 38.82 -5.53 13.40
CA PRO A 323 37.75 -5.19 14.31
C PRO A 323 38.31 -4.75 15.68
N LYS A 324 37.93 -3.55 16.12
CA LYS A 324 38.24 -3.03 17.47
C LYS A 324 37.06 -3.20 18.42
N SER A 325 35.84 -2.93 17.94
CA SER A 325 34.58 -3.10 18.67
C SER A 325 33.46 -3.51 17.70
N ALA A 326 32.27 -3.79 18.23
CA ALA A 326 31.09 -4.18 17.43
C ALA A 326 30.72 -3.18 16.31
N ASP A 327 31.07 -1.89 16.50
CA ASP A 327 30.74 -0.81 15.57
C ASP A 327 31.98 -0.17 14.91
N GLN A 328 33.19 -0.52 15.35
CA GLN A 328 34.42 0.14 14.91
C GLN A 328 35.44 -0.81 14.30
N ILE A 329 35.85 -0.48 13.07
CA ILE A 329 36.98 -1.07 12.36
C ILE A 329 38.14 -0.08 12.42
N VAL A 330 39.35 -0.57 12.69
CA VAL A 330 40.59 0.22 12.74
C VAL A 330 41.56 -0.29 11.69
N HIS A 331 42.30 0.63 11.07
CA HIS A 331 43.32 0.30 10.08
C HIS A 331 44.68 0.17 10.73
N GLN A 332 45.32 -0.97 10.53
CA GLN A 332 46.70 -1.22 10.94
C GLN A 332 47.67 -0.86 9.80
N ASN A 333 48.94 -0.67 10.14
CA ASN A 333 49.99 -0.37 9.16
C ASN A 333 50.46 -1.61 8.38
N THR A 334 50.13 -2.82 8.85
CA THR A 334 50.50 -4.10 8.26
C THR A 334 49.27 -4.86 7.80
N LYS A 335 49.31 -5.40 6.57
CA LYS A 335 48.23 -6.28 6.07
C LYS A 335 48.27 -7.62 6.78
N GLN A 336 47.16 -8.01 7.39
CA GLN A 336 47.01 -9.31 8.03
C GLN A 336 45.59 -9.84 7.80
N PRO A 337 45.37 -11.17 7.86
CA PRO A 337 44.03 -11.72 7.95
C PRO A 337 43.29 -11.18 9.17
N VAL A 338 41.97 -11.29 9.19
CA VAL A 338 41.19 -10.86 10.35
C VAL A 338 41.56 -11.70 11.57
N SER A 339 41.72 -11.06 12.72
CA SER A 339 42.03 -11.76 13.98
C SER A 339 40.84 -12.56 14.49
N TYR A 340 41.06 -13.85 14.76
CA TYR A 340 40.05 -14.75 15.29
C TYR A 340 39.65 -14.36 16.73
N SER A 341 40.63 -14.09 17.60
CA SER A 341 40.35 -13.58 18.94
C SER A 341 39.62 -12.23 18.92
N ALA A 342 39.88 -11.38 17.92
CA ALA A 342 39.14 -10.14 17.76
C ALA A 342 37.68 -10.36 17.33
N LEU A 343 37.40 -11.33 16.45
CA LEU A 343 36.03 -11.71 16.08
C LEU A 343 35.25 -12.28 17.28
N GLN A 344 35.90 -13.09 18.11
CA GLN A 344 35.32 -13.58 19.36
C GLN A 344 35.00 -12.44 20.33
N ARG A 345 35.97 -11.56 20.58
CA ARG A 345 35.85 -10.45 21.55
C ARG A 345 34.71 -9.48 21.22
N VAL A 346 34.49 -9.21 19.94
CA VAL A 346 33.42 -8.29 19.50
C VAL A 346 32.05 -8.97 19.39
N GLY A 347 31.95 -10.27 19.69
CA GLY A 347 30.69 -11.03 19.64
C GLY A 347 30.24 -11.42 18.23
N ALA A 348 31.11 -11.31 17.22
CA ALA A 348 30.76 -11.66 15.83
C ALA A 348 30.46 -13.17 15.65
N LEU A 349 30.96 -14.01 16.56
CA LEU A 349 30.79 -15.46 16.54
C LEU A 349 29.64 -15.94 17.43
N GLU A 350 28.89 -15.05 18.09
CA GLU A 350 27.71 -15.41 18.88
C GLU A 350 26.57 -15.90 17.97
N ASN A 351 25.87 -16.98 18.35
CA ASN A 351 24.73 -17.50 17.58
C ASN A 351 23.46 -16.67 17.86
N SER A 352 23.53 -15.38 17.54
CA SER A 352 22.48 -14.38 17.77
C SER A 352 22.34 -13.47 16.55
N GLU A 353 21.18 -12.82 16.39
CA GLU A 353 21.01 -11.83 15.31
C GLU A 353 22.00 -10.67 15.43
N LYS A 354 22.38 -10.32 16.66
CA LYS A 354 23.41 -9.32 16.94
C LYS A 354 24.79 -9.78 16.45
N GLY A 355 25.16 -11.04 16.66
CA GLY A 355 26.41 -11.61 16.15
C GLY A 355 26.48 -11.59 14.62
N LEU A 356 25.39 -11.94 13.93
CA LEU A 356 25.29 -11.87 12.46
C LEU A 356 25.41 -10.42 11.94
N ALA A 357 24.80 -9.46 12.63
CA ALA A 357 24.91 -8.04 12.32
C ALA A 357 26.35 -7.52 12.41
N ILE A 358 27.07 -7.92 13.47
CA ILE A 358 28.46 -7.55 13.68
C ILE A 358 29.35 -8.20 12.61
N LEU A 359 29.13 -9.48 12.32
CA LEU A 359 29.90 -10.20 11.30
C LEU A 359 29.72 -9.62 9.89
N LEU A 360 28.48 -9.30 9.51
CA LEU A 360 28.17 -8.64 8.23
C LEU A 360 28.84 -7.26 8.14
N ARG A 361 28.92 -6.52 9.24
CA ARG A 361 29.59 -5.23 9.28
C ARG A 361 31.10 -5.35 9.09
N ILE A 362 31.73 -6.30 9.77
CA ILE A 362 33.18 -6.51 9.69
C ILE A 362 33.60 -6.97 8.29
N GLY A 363 32.96 -8.01 7.75
CA GLY A 363 33.33 -8.58 6.45
C GLY A 363 32.75 -7.83 5.24
N GLY A 364 31.53 -7.32 5.36
CA GLY A 364 30.75 -6.82 4.21
C GLY A 364 30.86 -5.32 3.97
N SER A 365 31.34 -4.54 4.93
CA SER A 365 31.33 -3.09 4.79
C SER A 365 32.29 -2.57 3.74
N LYS A 366 31.77 -1.75 2.83
CA LYS A 366 32.53 -1.06 1.78
C LYS A 366 32.35 0.46 1.82
N SER A 367 31.85 1.00 2.94
CA SER A 367 31.63 2.44 3.04
C SER A 367 32.95 3.22 3.05
N ALA A 368 32.89 4.47 2.58
CA ALA A 368 34.03 5.39 2.58
C ALA A 368 34.61 5.65 3.99
N THR A 369 33.80 5.44 5.03
CA THR A 369 34.15 5.59 6.45
C THR A 369 34.81 4.35 7.05
N GLN A 370 34.49 3.14 6.59
CA GLN A 370 35.01 1.89 7.15
C GLN A 370 36.14 1.27 6.33
N ARG A 371 36.29 1.63 5.04
CA ARG A 371 37.44 1.35 4.17
C ARG A 371 38.00 -0.09 4.30
N ASN A 372 37.14 -1.11 4.31
CA ASN A 372 37.62 -2.49 4.28
C ASN A 372 38.16 -2.82 2.88
N ASP A 373 39.44 -3.11 2.79
CA ASP A 373 40.23 -3.32 1.59
C ASP A 373 40.16 -4.77 1.04
N ARG A 374 39.54 -5.70 1.77
CA ARG A 374 39.52 -7.12 1.39
C ARG A 374 38.49 -7.44 0.31
N PRO A 375 38.75 -8.31 -0.66
CA PRO A 375 37.71 -8.80 -1.57
C PRO A 375 36.59 -9.50 -0.79
N LEU A 376 35.37 -9.42 -1.30
CA LEU A 376 34.21 -10.03 -0.62
C LEU A 376 34.06 -11.52 -0.93
N GLY A 377 34.53 -11.99 -2.09
CA GLY A 377 34.22 -13.34 -2.56
C GLY A 377 32.70 -13.54 -2.66
N SER A 378 32.21 -14.63 -2.05
CA SER A 378 30.77 -14.91 -1.93
C SER A 378 30.09 -14.24 -0.74
N PHE A 379 30.87 -13.60 0.15
CA PHE A 379 30.34 -12.90 1.32
C PHE A 379 29.53 -11.66 0.91
N PRO A 380 28.34 -11.42 1.48
CA PRO A 380 27.48 -10.33 1.05
C PRO A 380 28.09 -8.96 1.38
N ARG A 381 27.95 -8.03 0.42
CA ARG A 381 28.24 -6.61 0.65
C ARG A 381 27.21 -6.02 1.59
N LEU A 382 27.65 -5.27 2.59
CA LEU A 382 26.79 -4.51 3.48
C LEU A 382 26.43 -3.17 2.81
N ASN A 383 25.18 -3.04 2.36
CA ASN A 383 24.61 -1.73 2.00
C ASN A 383 23.77 -1.16 3.15
N SER A 384 23.04 -2.03 3.86
CA SER A 384 22.27 -1.70 5.05
C SER A 384 22.13 -2.91 5.97
N ILE A 385 22.13 -2.69 7.29
CA ILE A 385 21.96 -3.78 8.25
C ILE A 385 20.59 -4.48 8.09
N ALA A 386 19.60 -3.76 7.55
CA ALA A 386 18.27 -4.31 7.24
C ALA A 386 18.30 -5.42 6.19
N GLU A 387 19.39 -5.57 5.41
CA GLU A 387 19.54 -6.66 4.44
C GLU A 387 19.59 -8.04 5.09
N LEU A 388 19.89 -8.14 6.39
CA LEU A 388 19.77 -9.38 7.16
C LEU A 388 18.33 -9.91 7.26
N ARG A 389 17.31 -9.10 6.94
CA ARG A 389 15.93 -9.57 6.80
C ARG A 389 15.73 -10.42 5.54
N LYS A 390 16.62 -10.30 4.53
CA LYS A 390 16.55 -11.11 3.31
C LYS A 390 17.09 -12.51 3.60
N PRO A 391 16.32 -13.59 3.35
CA PRO A 391 16.74 -14.96 3.67
C PRO A 391 18.06 -15.37 3.01
N SER A 392 18.30 -14.93 1.77
CA SER A 392 19.52 -15.23 1.02
C SER A 392 20.79 -14.61 1.65
N VAL A 393 20.69 -13.38 2.15
CA VAL A 393 21.80 -12.69 2.83
C VAL A 393 22.03 -13.31 4.19
N ARG A 394 20.96 -13.51 4.97
CA ARG A 394 21.02 -14.14 6.30
C ARG A 394 21.66 -15.53 6.23
N GLY A 395 21.27 -16.36 5.25
CA GLY A 395 21.83 -17.70 5.07
C GLY A 395 23.33 -17.69 4.82
N ARG A 396 23.82 -16.80 3.93
CA ARG A 396 25.26 -16.69 3.64
C ARG A 396 26.07 -16.19 4.84
N VAL A 397 25.57 -15.20 5.57
CA VAL A 397 26.26 -14.70 6.78
C VAL A 397 26.27 -15.78 7.86
N LYS A 398 25.18 -16.54 8.02
CA LYS A 398 25.08 -17.64 8.98
C LYS A 398 26.06 -18.77 8.65
N GLU A 399 26.24 -19.10 7.37
CA GLU A 399 27.25 -20.10 6.99
C GLU A 399 28.67 -19.63 7.23
N ALA A 400 29.00 -18.39 6.86
CA ALA A 400 30.31 -17.82 7.18
C ALA A 400 30.57 -17.81 8.69
N GLN A 401 29.56 -17.48 9.50
CA GLN A 401 29.66 -17.52 10.96
C GLN A 401 29.89 -18.94 11.48
N ARG A 402 29.19 -19.93 10.92
CA ARG A 402 29.38 -21.35 11.27
C ARG A 402 30.81 -21.81 10.96
N LEU A 403 31.30 -21.56 9.74
CA LEU A 403 32.65 -21.94 9.34
C LEU A 403 33.73 -21.31 10.23
N LEU A 404 33.57 -20.03 10.59
CA LEU A 404 34.50 -19.34 11.49
C LEU A 404 34.45 -19.90 12.92
N ARG A 405 33.29 -20.35 13.41
CA ARG A 405 33.17 -20.97 14.74
C ARG A 405 33.77 -22.36 14.77
N ASP A 406 33.44 -23.18 13.78
CA ASP A 406 33.78 -24.60 13.74
C ASP A 406 35.28 -24.79 13.44
N TYR A 407 35.83 -23.98 12.52
CA TYR A 407 37.20 -24.13 12.02
C TYR A 407 38.13 -22.99 12.42
N GLY A 408 37.65 -21.97 13.14
CA GLY A 408 38.45 -20.81 13.54
C GLY A 408 39.83 -21.13 14.13
N PRO A 409 39.94 -22.04 15.13
CA PRO A 409 41.24 -22.45 15.67
C PRO A 409 42.17 -23.07 14.62
N ILE A 410 41.65 -23.94 13.75
CA ILE A 410 42.42 -24.59 12.68
C ILE A 410 42.86 -23.56 11.62
N LEU A 411 42.01 -22.58 11.31
CA LEU A 411 42.34 -21.49 10.39
C LEU A 411 43.47 -20.60 10.92
N VAL A 412 43.58 -20.44 12.24
CA VAL A 412 44.73 -19.75 12.87
C VAL A 412 45.99 -20.60 12.76
N GLU A 413 45.90 -21.90 13.04
CA GLU A 413 47.03 -22.85 12.88
C GLU A 413 47.57 -22.87 11.45
N ASP A 414 46.68 -22.84 10.45
CA ASP A 414 47.03 -22.83 9.03
C ASP A 414 47.39 -21.42 8.50
N GLY A 415 47.41 -20.39 9.36
CA GLY A 415 47.79 -19.02 9.01
C GLY A 415 46.79 -18.27 8.13
N LEU A 416 45.57 -18.80 7.99
CA LEU A 416 44.48 -18.18 7.23
C LEU A 416 43.72 -17.13 8.05
N LEU A 417 43.79 -17.18 9.38
CA LEU A 417 43.33 -16.12 10.28
C LEU A 417 44.49 -15.66 11.18
N ALA A 418 44.47 -14.40 11.60
CA ALA A 418 45.38 -13.93 12.62
C ALA A 418 44.91 -14.44 14.00
N PRO A 419 45.81 -14.68 14.96
CA PRO A 419 45.44 -15.12 16.30
C PRO A 419 44.52 -14.11 17.02
#